data_AF-A0A3A6QRA2-F1
#
_entry.id   AF-A0A3A6QRA2-F1
#
_cell.length_a   1.000
_cell.length_b   1.000
_cell.length_c   1.000
_cell.angle_alpha   90.00
_cell.angle_beta   90.00
_cell.angle_gamma   90.00
#
_symmetry.space_group_name_H-M   'P 1'
#
loop_
_entity.id
_entity.type
_entity.pdbx_description
1 polymer ?
#
loop_
_entity_poly.entity_id
_entity_poly.type
_entity_poly.pdbx_seq_one_letter_code
_entity_poly.pdbx_strand_id
1 'polypeptide(L)'
;MKDQSKLPSQGYFPNKRVVEYATVLVDLAHKHLPSNLKNPNYEDDDLVAGLYVSPNGRLTYDTLYLDDLALAEAFASHLDVIFQKRKYAGQYALRVEVATTTQTVTATKQRLRCSEAVRSVLSP
;
A
#
# COMPACT_ATOMS: atom_id res chain seq x y z
N MET A 1 -27.53 9.17 4.77
CA MET A 1 -26.12 8.97 5.17
C MET A 1 -25.40 8.43 3.95
N LYS A 2 -24.44 9.17 3.37
CA LYS A 2 -23.66 8.67 2.23
C LYS A 2 -22.57 7.79 2.80
N ASP A 3 -22.65 6.50 2.51
CA ASP A 3 -21.63 5.50 2.78
C ASP A 3 -20.37 5.90 1.99
N GLN A 4 -19.46 6.66 2.61
CA GLN A 4 -18.27 7.26 1.97
C GLN A 4 -17.02 6.38 2.06
N SER A 5 -17.12 5.17 2.62
CA SER A 5 -15.96 4.32 2.90
C SER A 5 -15.41 3.60 1.67
N LYS A 6 -16.26 3.32 0.68
CA LYS A 6 -15.85 2.56 -0.51
C LYS A 6 -15.39 3.46 -1.65
N LEU A 7 -14.19 3.16 -2.14
CA LEU A 7 -13.63 3.85 -3.29
C LEU A 7 -14.42 3.49 -4.56
N PRO A 8 -14.67 4.46 -5.45
CA PRO A 8 -15.50 4.24 -6.62
C PRO A 8 -14.94 3.10 -7.48
N SER A 9 -15.81 2.17 -7.86
CA SER A 9 -15.47 1.10 -8.79
C SER A 9 -15.50 1.60 -10.24
N GLN A 10 -14.98 0.79 -11.16
CA GLN A 10 -15.11 1.05 -12.60
C GLN A 10 -16.56 1.45 -12.94
N GLY A 11 -16.75 2.65 -13.50
CA GLY A 11 -18.07 3.20 -13.87
C GLY A 11 -18.44 4.55 -13.23
N TYR A 12 -17.75 4.97 -12.16
CA TYR A 12 -18.01 6.26 -11.50
C TYR A 12 -17.15 7.42 -12.02
N PHE A 13 -16.07 7.14 -12.76
CA PHE A 13 -15.18 8.17 -13.29
C PHE A 13 -15.61 8.66 -14.68
N PRO A 14 -15.37 9.96 -15.01
CA PRO A 14 -15.58 10.50 -16.35
C PRO A 14 -14.85 9.68 -17.42
N ASN A 15 -13.70 9.12 -17.06
CA ASN A 15 -12.96 8.17 -17.88
C ASN A 15 -13.20 6.73 -17.39
N LYS A 16 -14.00 5.98 -18.15
CA LYS A 16 -14.33 4.55 -17.87
C LYS A 16 -13.11 3.61 -17.85
N ARG A 17 -11.94 4.09 -18.26
CA ARG A 17 -10.68 3.34 -18.25
C ARG A 17 -9.85 3.58 -16.99
N VAL A 18 -10.38 4.28 -15.99
CA VAL A 18 -9.65 4.59 -14.75
C VAL A 18 -10.33 3.88 -13.57
N VAL A 19 -9.52 3.26 -12.73
CA VAL A 19 -9.93 2.66 -11.46
C VAL A 19 -9.17 3.35 -10.34
N GLU A 20 -9.91 3.82 -9.33
CA GLU A 20 -9.35 4.36 -8.10
C GLU A 20 -9.09 3.24 -7.09
N TYR A 21 -8.06 3.37 -6.28
CA TYR A 21 -7.71 2.43 -5.22
C TYR A 21 -6.96 3.17 -4.11
N ALA A 22 -7.09 2.68 -2.88
CA ALA A 22 -6.25 3.13 -1.78
C ALA A 22 -5.03 2.23 -1.67
N THR A 23 -3.96 2.78 -1.15
CA THR A 23 -2.72 2.05 -0.94
C THR A 23 -1.98 2.62 0.27
N VAL A 24 -0.96 1.89 0.71
CA VAL A 24 -0.03 2.33 1.75
C VAL A 24 1.36 2.33 1.16
N LEU A 25 1.98 3.51 1.16
CA LEU A 25 3.35 3.74 0.76
C LEU A 25 4.25 3.83 1.99
N VAL A 26 5.49 3.41 1.81
CA VAL A 26 6.55 3.46 2.81
C VAL A 26 7.74 4.18 2.19
N ASP A 27 8.24 5.18 2.90
CA ASP A 27 9.51 5.81 2.57
C ASP A 27 10.54 5.37 3.62
N LEU A 28 11.71 4.93 3.16
CA LEU A 28 12.76 4.34 4.00
C LEU A 28 14.14 4.61 3.40
N ALA A 29 15.16 4.84 4.23
CA ALA A 29 16.54 4.91 3.73
C ALA A 29 17.01 3.56 3.18
N HIS A 30 17.79 3.58 2.11
CA HIS A 30 18.21 2.40 1.36
C HIS A 30 18.93 1.35 2.21
N LYS A 31 19.75 1.78 3.18
CA LYS A 31 20.44 0.89 4.13
C LYS A 31 19.52 -0.05 4.90
N HIS A 32 18.28 0.38 5.15
CA HIS A 32 17.28 -0.39 5.88
C HIS A 32 16.45 -1.32 5.00
N LEU A 33 16.61 -1.24 3.68
CA LEU A 33 15.91 -2.13 2.77
C LEU A 33 16.42 -3.56 2.89
N PRO A 34 15.51 -4.56 2.77
CA PRO A 34 15.93 -5.93 2.63
C PRO A 34 16.73 -6.10 1.33
N SER A 35 17.67 -7.04 1.33
CA SER A 35 18.64 -7.21 0.24
C SER A 35 18.00 -7.40 -1.14
N ASN A 36 16.80 -8.00 -1.20
CA ASN A 36 16.06 -8.19 -2.45
C ASN A 36 15.46 -6.90 -3.04
N LEU A 37 15.42 -5.81 -2.27
CA LEU A 37 14.98 -4.48 -2.71
C LEU A 37 16.14 -3.47 -2.82
N LYS A 38 17.35 -3.86 -2.41
CA LYS A 38 18.52 -2.98 -2.55
C LYS A 38 18.92 -2.88 -4.02
N ASN A 39 19.07 -1.65 -4.48
CA ASN A 39 19.65 -1.34 -5.78
C ASN A 39 21.10 -0.86 -5.59
N PRO A 40 22.10 -1.48 -6.26
CA PRO A 40 23.51 -1.15 -6.08
C PRO A 40 23.91 0.26 -6.54
N ASN A 41 23.03 0.95 -7.28
CA ASN A 41 23.29 2.31 -7.76
C ASN A 41 22.86 3.41 -6.77
N TYR A 42 22.38 3.03 -5.58
CA TYR A 42 21.96 3.96 -4.53
C TYR A 42 22.91 3.89 -3.34
N GLU A 43 23.16 5.04 -2.74
CA GLU A 43 23.91 5.16 -1.50
C GLU A 43 23.04 4.71 -0.31
N ASP A 44 23.69 4.26 0.76
CA ASP A 44 23.00 3.69 1.93
C ASP A 44 22.03 4.69 2.61
N ASP A 45 22.32 5.99 2.55
CA ASP A 45 21.48 7.04 3.12
C ASP A 45 20.45 7.61 2.14
N ASP A 46 20.42 7.13 0.88
CA ASP A 46 19.43 7.59 -0.09
C ASP A 46 18.02 7.19 0.35
N LEU A 47 17.10 8.15 0.28
CA LEU A 47 15.69 7.90 0.57
C LEU A 47 15.05 7.13 -0.60
N VAL A 48 14.56 5.94 -0.31
CA VAL A 48 13.72 5.18 -1.23
C VAL A 48 12.26 5.46 -0.87
N ALA A 49 11.64 6.32 -1.65
CA ALA A 49 10.25 6.71 -1.50
C ALA A 49 9.30 5.82 -2.30
N GLY A 50 8.07 5.65 -1.80
CA GLY A 50 6.99 5.00 -2.54
C GLY A 50 7.08 3.48 -2.62
N LEU A 51 7.67 2.82 -1.62
CA LEU A 51 7.59 1.37 -1.51
C LEU A 51 6.19 0.96 -1.08
N TYR A 52 5.70 -0.14 -1.65
CA TYR A 52 4.44 -0.73 -1.23
C TYR A 52 4.65 -1.77 -0.15
N VAL A 53 3.55 -2.21 0.44
CA VAL A 53 3.54 -3.29 1.42
C VAL A 53 2.58 -4.37 0.97
N SER A 54 3.06 -5.61 0.96
CA SER A 54 2.19 -6.77 0.74
C SER A 54 1.17 -6.92 1.89
N PRO A 55 0.05 -7.62 1.69
CA PRO A 55 -0.95 -7.82 2.74
C PRO A 55 -0.39 -8.40 4.06
N ASN A 56 0.72 -9.13 3.99
CA ASN A 56 1.40 -9.72 5.15
C ASN A 56 2.45 -8.78 5.81
N GLY A 57 2.50 -7.50 5.40
CA GLY A 57 3.41 -6.51 5.98
C GLY A 57 4.84 -6.53 5.43
N ARG A 58 5.12 -7.21 4.31
CA ARG A 58 6.48 -7.19 3.70
C ARG A 58 6.60 -6.06 2.69
N LEU A 59 7.70 -5.31 2.74
CA LEU A 59 8.03 -4.28 1.75
C LEU A 59 8.16 -4.92 0.36
N THR A 60 7.65 -4.24 -0.67
CA THR A 60 7.68 -4.68 -2.07
C THR A 60 7.57 -3.48 -3.03
N TYR A 61 7.89 -3.68 -4.30
CA TYR A 61 7.57 -2.74 -5.39
C TYR A 61 6.19 -3.02 -6.01
N ASP A 62 5.56 -4.14 -5.64
CA ASP A 62 4.23 -4.49 -6.16
C ASP A 62 3.15 -3.63 -5.51
N THR A 63 2.36 -2.95 -6.34
CA THR A 63 1.26 -2.11 -5.87
C THR A 63 0.25 -2.90 -5.05
N LEU A 64 -0.04 -2.41 -3.84
CA LEU A 64 -1.15 -2.87 -3.02
C LEU A 64 -2.41 -2.13 -3.45
N TYR A 65 -3.41 -2.86 -3.94
CA TYR A 65 -4.69 -2.30 -4.35
C TYR A 65 -5.73 -2.53 -3.25
N LEU A 66 -6.21 -1.47 -2.60
CA LEU A 66 -7.30 -1.55 -1.62
C LEU A 66 -8.57 -0.90 -2.15
N ASP A 67 -9.72 -1.48 -1.80
CA ASP A 67 -11.04 -1.05 -2.23
C ASP A 67 -11.68 0.02 -1.33
N ASP A 68 -11.05 0.33 -0.21
CA ASP A 68 -11.57 1.15 0.88
C ASP A 68 -10.41 1.92 1.53
N LEU A 69 -10.61 3.22 1.76
CA LEU A 69 -9.63 4.09 2.40
C LEU A 69 -9.47 3.79 3.89
N ALA A 70 -10.57 3.56 4.60
CA ALA A 70 -10.53 3.20 6.01
C ALA A 70 -9.81 1.87 6.22
N LEU A 71 -9.90 0.94 5.26
CA LEU A 71 -9.10 -0.28 5.28
C LEU A 71 -7.60 0.02 5.16
N ALA A 72 -7.21 0.97 4.30
CA ALA A 72 -5.82 1.38 4.14
C ALA A 72 -5.28 2.08 5.40
N GLU A 73 -6.08 2.92 6.04
CA GLU A 73 -5.73 3.60 7.31
C GLU A 73 -5.58 2.60 8.47
N ALA A 74 -6.52 1.66 8.60
CA ALA A 74 -6.44 0.59 9.59
C ALA A 74 -5.22 -0.30 9.33
N PHE A 75 -4.94 -0.61 8.07
CA PHE A 75 -3.75 -1.38 7.70
C PHE A 75 -2.46 -0.62 7.99
N ALA A 76 -2.39 0.67 7.70
CA ALA A 76 -1.22 1.51 8.03
C ALA A 76 -0.94 1.50 9.54
N SER A 77 -1.99 1.59 10.36
CA SER A 77 -1.86 1.49 11.83
C SER A 77 -1.35 0.11 12.27
N HIS A 78 -1.83 -0.96 11.65
CA HIS A 78 -1.33 -2.31 11.90
C HIS A 78 0.14 -2.49 11.45
N LEU A 79 0.51 -1.92 10.31
CA LEU A 79 1.88 -1.93 9.79
C LEU A 79 2.84 -1.19 10.73
N ASP A 80 2.41 -0.09 11.33
CA ASP A 80 3.20 0.63 12.33
C ASP A 80 3.59 -0.32 13.48
N VAL A 81 2.62 -1.05 14.05
CA VAL A 81 2.87 -2.05 15.11
C VAL A 81 3.85 -3.14 14.68
N ILE A 82 3.78 -3.60 13.42
CA ILE A 82 4.73 -4.57 12.87
C ILE A 82 6.12 -3.94 12.71
N PHE A 83 6.20 -2.73 12.18
CA PHE A 83 7.46 -2.08 11.82
C PHE A 83 8.23 -1.61 13.05
N GLN A 84 7.55 -1.28 14.15
CA GLN A 84 8.18 -1.04 15.44
C GLN A 84 8.98 -2.24 15.97
N LYS A 85 8.72 -3.47 15.47
CA LYS A 85 9.48 -4.68 15.83
C LYS A 85 10.66 -4.96 14.89
N ARG A 86 10.93 -4.08 13.92
CA ARG A 86 11.98 -4.27 12.89
C ARG A 86 13.21 -3.43 13.18
N LYS A 87 14.31 -3.74 12.47
CA LYS A 87 15.61 -3.06 12.62
C LYS A 87 15.59 -1.56 12.29
N TYR A 88 14.54 -1.10 11.62
CA TYR A 88 14.36 0.29 11.18
C TYR A 88 13.19 0.96 11.90
N ALA A 89 12.82 0.48 13.09
CA ALA A 89 11.77 1.07 13.91
C ALA A 89 12.00 2.58 14.11
N GLY A 90 10.95 3.38 13.89
CA GLY A 90 11.01 4.84 13.98
C GLY A 90 11.79 5.54 12.84
N GLN A 91 12.31 4.79 11.87
CA GLN A 91 13.09 5.31 10.74
C GLN A 91 12.39 5.10 9.39
N TYR A 92 11.06 5.16 9.38
CA TYR A 92 10.22 5.04 8.19
C TYR A 92 9.10 6.09 8.22
N ALA A 93 8.58 6.44 7.05
CA ALA A 93 7.34 7.20 6.92
C ALA A 93 6.28 6.33 6.24
N LEU A 94 5.12 6.16 6.89
CA LEU A 94 3.94 5.54 6.29
C LEU A 94 3.04 6.63 5.71
N ARG A 95 2.58 6.44 4.47
CA ARG A 95 1.65 7.35 3.81
C ARG A 95 0.49 6.55 3.22
N VAL A 96 -0.73 6.93 3.57
CA VAL A 96 -1.93 6.40 2.91
C VAL A 96 -2.25 7.31 1.73
N GLU A 97 -2.47 6.71 0.55
CA GLU A 97 -2.76 7.47 -0.67
C GLU A 97 -3.93 6.84 -1.42
N VAL A 98 -4.75 7.70 -2.03
CA VAL A 98 -5.75 7.31 -3.02
C VAL A 98 -5.17 7.61 -4.39
N ALA A 99 -4.96 6.56 -5.19
CA ALA A 99 -4.36 6.65 -6.51
C ALA A 99 -5.32 6.13 -7.58
N THR A 100 -5.02 6.47 -8.83
CA THR A 100 -5.79 6.00 -9.98
C THR A 100 -4.90 5.23 -10.95
N THR A 101 -5.47 4.22 -11.62
CA THR A 101 -4.75 3.42 -12.62
C THR A 101 -5.61 3.14 -13.83
N THR A 102 -4.96 3.03 -14.98
CA THR A 102 -5.60 2.62 -16.25
C THR A 102 -5.60 1.11 -16.45
N GLN A 103 -4.89 0.36 -15.60
CA GLN A 103 -4.83 -1.11 -15.63
C GLN A 103 -6.08 -1.74 -15.01
N THR A 104 -7.23 -1.47 -15.61
CA THR A 104 -8.56 -1.77 -15.04
C THR A 104 -8.76 -3.24 -14.64
N VAL A 105 -8.39 -4.20 -15.49
CA VAL A 105 -8.57 -5.63 -15.23
C VAL A 105 -7.71 -6.09 -14.04
N THR A 106 -6.43 -5.72 -14.03
CA THR A 106 -5.49 -6.07 -12.96
C THR A 106 -5.93 -5.42 -11.65
N ALA A 107 -6.20 -4.13 -11.67
CA ALA A 107 -6.58 -3.36 -10.49
C ALA A 107 -7.89 -3.87 -9.88
N THR A 108 -8.90 -4.21 -10.68
CA THR A 108 -10.18 -4.71 -10.18
C THR A 108 -10.03 -6.07 -9.49
N LYS A 109 -9.28 -7.00 -10.10
CA LYS A 109 -9.02 -8.33 -9.51
C LYS A 109 -8.15 -8.23 -8.25
N GLN A 110 -7.09 -7.42 -8.30
CA GLN A 110 -6.20 -7.24 -7.17
C GLN A 110 -6.86 -6.48 -6.02
N ARG A 111 -7.70 -5.46 -6.28
CA ARG A 111 -8.48 -4.75 -5.24
C ARG A 111 -9.22 -5.73 -4.35
N LEU A 112 -10.01 -6.63 -4.93
CA LEU A 112 -10.77 -7.64 -4.17
C LEU A 112 -9.84 -8.55 -3.36
N ARG A 113 -8.87 -9.18 -4.03
CA ARG A 113 -7.97 -10.16 -3.39
C ARG A 113 -7.12 -9.54 -2.27
N CYS A 114 -6.51 -8.38 -2.53
CA CYS A 114 -5.67 -7.69 -1.56
C CYS A 114 -6.50 -7.17 -0.39
N SER A 115 -7.69 -6.61 -0.65
CA SER A 115 -8.55 -6.11 0.42
C SER A 115 -9.07 -7.23 1.32
N GLU A 116 -9.46 -8.38 0.76
CA GLU A 116 -9.82 -9.57 1.54
C GLU A 116 -8.65 -10.08 2.39
N ALA A 117 -7.44 -10.15 1.80
CA ALA A 117 -6.25 -10.56 2.54
C ALA A 117 -5.93 -9.61 3.69
N VAL A 118 -6.00 -8.30 3.47
CA VAL A 118 -5.77 -7.30 4.52
C VAL A 118 -6.85 -7.37 5.59
N ARG A 119 -8.13 -7.50 5.23
CA ARG A 119 -9.23 -7.67 6.20
C ARG A 119 -9.02 -8.91 7.08
N SER A 120 -8.54 -10.01 6.49
CA SER A 120 -8.22 -11.24 7.22
C SER A 120 -7.09 -11.02 8.24
N VAL A 121 -6.03 -10.30 7.85
CA VAL A 121 -4.92 -9.95 8.77
C VAL A 121 -5.36 -9.01 9.90
N LEU A 122 -6.34 -8.14 9.62
CA LEU A 122 -6.88 -7.18 10.60
C LEU A 122 -7.99 -7.76 11.49
N SER A 123 -8.53 -8.93 11.16
CA SER A 123 -9.60 -9.60 11.91
C SER A 123 -9.01 -10.81 12.66
N PRO A 124 -8.47 -10.61 13.88
CA PRO A 124 -7.84 -11.68 14.66
C PRO A 124 -8.81 -12.80 15.07
#